data_AF-A0A363UN69-F1
#
_entry.id   AF-A0A363UN69-F1
#
_cell.length_a   1.000
_cell.length_b   1.000
_cell.length_c   1.000
_cell.angle_alpha   90.00
_cell.angle_beta   90.00
_cell.angle_gamma   90.00
#
_symmetry.space_group_name_H-M   'P 1'
#
loop_
_entity.id
_entity.type
_entity.pdbx_description
1 polymer ?
#
loop_
_entity_poly.entity_id
_entity_poly.type
_entity_poly.pdbx_seq_one_letter_code
_entity_poly.pdbx_strand_id
1 'polypeptide(L)'
;MDFSFHADHDCNRVLNLINRDSHDLRAGVTRRLLSYHWSLLSSTESALDQALEQLRSTALIATDEQRVTLTPEGYSLLIDPECAAIEQDAATELHLRSGPPTEYSLRAVALDVITRGGATRISLKELTERWAISGLRAGELRDAIDLLQRDSLASFTGLRMRTISLSRDGQAYVAGRPPPADLLAMAPALRREDLNASRVDSKTLCLLAAHTVENTEGRGSTSFGEVIYRLGQLKIPDFRAFLAVESLYRLGHVDFARDTHSLHLTDSGKKLARAARGRAIQWVIGQAVQQS
;
A
#
# COMPACT_ATOMS: atom_id res chain seq x y z
N MET A 1 -11.54 -9.34 -13.09
CA MET A 1 -12.02 -10.22 -14.17
C MET A 1 -13.05 -9.41 -14.93
N ASP A 2 -12.72 -8.97 -16.15
CA ASP A 2 -13.70 -8.33 -17.02
C ASP A 2 -14.18 -9.38 -18.04
N PHE A 3 -15.46 -9.70 -17.98
CA PHE A 3 -16.13 -10.68 -18.81
C PHE A 3 -16.80 -10.00 -20.00
N SER A 4 -17.10 -10.77 -21.04
CA SER A 4 -17.86 -10.28 -22.20
C SER A 4 -19.35 -10.46 -21.96
N PHE A 5 -19.94 -9.52 -21.23
CA PHE A 5 -21.36 -9.45 -20.91
C PHE A 5 -22.19 -8.78 -22.00
N HIS A 6 -21.59 -7.90 -22.82
CA HIS A 6 -22.31 -7.11 -23.81
C HIS A 6 -21.47 -6.85 -25.07
N ALA A 7 -22.12 -6.81 -26.24
CA ALA A 7 -21.44 -6.59 -27.52
C ALA A 7 -20.92 -5.16 -27.70
N ASP A 8 -21.67 -4.18 -27.19
CA ASP A 8 -21.18 -2.81 -27.06
C ASP A 8 -20.12 -2.73 -25.97
N HIS A 9 -18.96 -2.17 -26.33
CA HIS A 9 -17.77 -2.13 -25.49
C HIS A 9 -17.94 -1.27 -24.24
N ASP A 10 -18.69 -0.17 -24.33
CA ASP A 10 -18.88 0.75 -23.21
C ASP A 10 -19.94 0.19 -22.24
N CYS A 11 -21.03 -0.35 -22.76
CA CYS A 11 -21.97 -1.14 -21.97
C CYS A 11 -21.28 -2.32 -21.26
N ASN A 12 -20.39 -3.03 -21.97
CA ASN A 12 -19.64 -4.15 -21.39
C ASN A 12 -18.75 -3.70 -20.23
N ARG A 13 -18.07 -2.56 -20.39
CA ARG A 13 -17.26 -1.96 -19.32
C ARG A 13 -18.11 -1.61 -18.11
N VAL A 14 -19.26 -0.98 -18.28
CA VAL A 14 -20.16 -0.65 -17.16
C VAL A 14 -20.59 -1.92 -16.42
N LEU A 15 -20.99 -2.98 -17.13
CA LEU A 15 -21.38 -4.24 -16.51
C LEU A 15 -20.23 -4.91 -15.75
N ASN A 16 -19.00 -4.82 -16.26
CA ASN A 16 -17.82 -5.30 -15.55
C ASN A 16 -17.50 -4.50 -14.28
N LEU A 17 -17.66 -3.18 -14.33
CA LEU A 17 -17.55 -2.33 -13.14
C LEU A 17 -18.63 -2.69 -12.12
N ILE A 18 -19.87 -2.91 -12.56
CA ILE A 18 -20.95 -3.35 -11.68
C ILE A 18 -20.64 -4.72 -11.08
N ASN A 19 -20.19 -5.69 -11.88
CA ASN A 19 -19.83 -7.03 -11.44
C ASN A 19 -18.68 -7.01 -10.41
N ARG A 20 -17.66 -6.18 -10.65
CA ARG A 20 -16.51 -6.04 -9.76
C ARG A 20 -16.87 -5.35 -8.44
N ASP A 21 -17.67 -4.28 -8.53
CA ASP A 21 -17.87 -3.35 -7.41
C ASP A 21 -19.21 -3.57 -6.67
N SER A 22 -20.06 -4.49 -7.11
CA SER A 22 -21.30 -4.88 -6.40
C SER A 22 -21.00 -5.84 -5.25
N HIS A 23 -20.86 -5.30 -4.05
CA HIS A 23 -20.70 -6.11 -2.83
C HIS A 23 -22.04 -6.65 -2.27
N ASP A 24 -23.16 -6.04 -2.66
CA ASP A 24 -24.53 -6.51 -2.37
C ASP A 24 -25.41 -6.26 -3.61
N LEU A 25 -25.89 -7.35 -4.19
CA LEU A 25 -26.68 -7.38 -5.43
C LEU A 25 -27.98 -6.57 -5.34
N ARG A 26 -28.52 -6.38 -4.12
CA ARG A 26 -29.72 -5.57 -3.88
C ARG A 26 -29.43 -4.08 -3.74
N ALA A 27 -28.22 -3.74 -3.31
CA ALA A 27 -27.84 -2.36 -3.01
C ALA A 27 -27.30 -1.63 -4.26
N GLY A 28 -26.68 -2.36 -5.20
CA GLY A 28 -26.09 -1.80 -6.41
C GLY A 28 -24.84 -0.94 -6.16
N VAL A 29 -24.30 -0.41 -7.24
CA VAL A 29 -23.07 0.40 -7.28
C VAL A 29 -23.43 1.88 -7.32
N THR A 30 -22.69 2.73 -6.61
CA THR A 30 -23.00 4.17 -6.66
C THR A 30 -22.63 4.76 -8.02
N ARG A 31 -23.46 5.69 -8.54
CA ARG A 31 -23.21 6.40 -9.80
C ARG A 31 -21.87 7.13 -9.78
N ARG A 32 -21.49 7.65 -8.62
CA ARG A 32 -20.19 8.31 -8.38
C ARG A 32 -19.01 7.35 -8.53
N LEU A 33 -19.13 6.10 -8.08
CA LEU A 33 -18.09 5.08 -8.23
C LEU A 33 -17.94 4.68 -9.71
N LEU A 34 -19.04 4.56 -10.44
CA LEU A 34 -19.02 4.33 -11.89
C LEU A 34 -18.37 5.49 -12.65
N SER A 35 -18.74 6.76 -12.38
CA SER A 35 -18.07 7.93 -13.00
C SER A 35 -16.58 7.96 -12.70
N TYR A 36 -16.19 7.64 -11.46
CA TYR A 36 -14.79 7.58 -11.07
C TYR A 36 -14.02 6.53 -11.89
N HIS A 37 -14.49 5.28 -11.93
CA HIS A 37 -13.82 4.24 -12.71
C HIS A 37 -13.81 4.53 -14.21
N TRP A 38 -14.88 5.12 -14.74
CA TRP A 38 -14.96 5.50 -16.14
C TRP A 38 -13.93 6.57 -16.53
N SER A 39 -13.72 7.54 -15.64
CA SER A 39 -12.72 8.61 -15.86
C SER A 39 -11.28 8.07 -15.92
N LEU A 40 -10.99 6.99 -15.17
CA LEU A 40 -9.68 6.31 -15.21
C LEU A 40 -9.43 5.56 -16.51
N LEU A 41 -10.50 5.19 -17.24
CA LEU A 41 -10.43 4.52 -18.54
C LEU A 41 -10.28 5.51 -19.72
N SER A 42 -9.92 6.77 -19.44
CA SER A 42 -9.79 7.87 -20.43
C SER A 42 -11.02 8.05 -21.32
N SER A 43 -12.20 7.72 -20.77
CA SER A 43 -13.49 7.77 -21.49
C SER A 43 -14.31 8.96 -21.02
N THR A 44 -15.09 9.57 -21.91
CA THR A 44 -15.87 10.77 -21.60
C THR A 44 -17.07 10.45 -20.71
N GLU A 45 -17.46 11.37 -19.82
CA GLU A 45 -18.67 11.23 -18.99
C GLU A 45 -19.93 11.08 -19.85
N SER A 46 -19.99 11.73 -21.02
CA SER A 46 -21.07 11.53 -22.00
C SER A 46 -21.16 10.10 -22.52
N ALA A 47 -20.04 9.39 -22.65
CA ALA A 47 -20.03 7.98 -23.07
C ALA A 47 -20.54 7.06 -21.95
N LEU A 48 -20.26 7.42 -20.68
CA LEU A 48 -20.84 6.72 -19.53
C LEU A 48 -22.35 6.90 -19.48
N ASP A 49 -22.83 8.13 -19.66
CA ASP A 49 -24.27 8.42 -19.66
C ASP A 49 -24.98 7.69 -20.80
N GLN A 50 -24.38 7.63 -22.00
CA GLN A 50 -24.90 6.85 -23.12
C GLN A 50 -24.92 5.34 -22.82
N ALA A 51 -23.84 4.79 -22.26
CA ALA A 51 -23.76 3.38 -21.89
C ALA A 51 -24.78 3.02 -20.80
N LEU A 52 -24.97 3.88 -19.79
CA LEU A 52 -25.98 3.69 -18.75
C LEU A 52 -27.39 3.80 -19.30
N GLU A 53 -27.67 4.75 -20.20
CA GLU A 53 -28.96 4.87 -20.86
C GLU A 53 -29.25 3.61 -21.69
N GLN A 54 -28.27 3.13 -22.45
CA GLN A 54 -28.41 1.95 -23.27
C GLN A 54 -28.67 0.70 -22.41
N LEU A 55 -27.88 0.47 -21.37
CA LEU A 55 -28.09 -0.65 -20.44
C LEU A 55 -29.44 -0.58 -19.70
N ARG A 56 -29.91 0.63 -19.40
CA ARG A 56 -31.25 0.86 -18.82
C ARG A 56 -32.35 0.54 -19.83
N SER A 57 -32.17 0.97 -21.08
CA SER A 57 -33.12 0.72 -22.17
C SER A 57 -33.26 -0.77 -22.50
N THR A 58 -32.18 -1.54 -22.34
CA THR A 58 -32.17 -3.00 -22.48
C THR A 58 -32.56 -3.74 -21.20
N ALA A 59 -33.04 -3.02 -20.18
CA ALA A 59 -33.46 -3.56 -18.89
C ALA A 59 -32.41 -4.46 -18.21
N LEU A 60 -31.11 -4.15 -18.37
CA LEU A 60 -30.01 -4.86 -17.68
C LEU A 60 -29.66 -4.18 -16.35
N ILE A 61 -29.93 -2.89 -16.24
CA ILE A 61 -29.74 -2.11 -15.02
C ILE A 61 -30.97 -1.26 -14.72
N ALA A 62 -31.13 -0.89 -13.45
CA ALA A 62 -31.99 0.18 -13.00
C ALA A 62 -31.13 1.28 -12.35
N THR A 63 -31.54 2.53 -12.51
CA THR A 63 -30.82 3.69 -11.96
C THR A 63 -31.73 4.46 -11.00
N ASP A 64 -31.30 4.64 -9.76
CA ASP A 64 -31.78 5.72 -8.89
C ASP A 64 -30.81 6.93 -8.99
N GLU A 65 -31.18 8.10 -8.46
CA GLU A 65 -30.36 9.33 -8.56
C GLU A 65 -28.90 9.14 -8.08
N GLN A 66 -28.61 8.13 -7.26
CA GLN A 66 -27.30 7.90 -6.67
C GLN A 66 -26.70 6.53 -6.95
N ARG A 67 -27.47 5.56 -7.46
CA ARG A 67 -27.08 4.15 -7.57
C ARG A 67 -27.57 3.51 -8.85
N VAL A 68 -26.81 2.52 -9.28
CA VAL A 68 -27.07 1.66 -10.42
C VAL A 68 -27.16 0.24 -9.89
N THR A 69 -28.33 -0.38 -10.04
CA THR A 69 -28.62 -1.75 -9.61
C THR A 69 -28.80 -2.65 -10.82
N LEU A 70 -28.52 -3.95 -10.67
CA LEU A 70 -28.84 -4.93 -11.71
C LEU A 70 -30.34 -5.27 -11.64
N THR A 71 -30.95 -5.44 -12.79
CA THR A 71 -32.24 -6.13 -12.90
C THR A 71 -32.05 -7.64 -12.78
N PRO A 72 -33.11 -8.44 -12.59
CA PRO A 72 -33.01 -9.90 -12.65
C PRO A 72 -32.36 -10.42 -13.95
N GLU A 73 -32.60 -9.76 -15.07
CA GLU A 73 -32.05 -10.08 -16.38
C GLU A 73 -30.55 -9.76 -16.46
N GLY A 74 -30.13 -8.58 -16.01
CA GLY A 74 -28.72 -8.21 -15.91
C GLY A 74 -27.95 -9.10 -14.94
N TYR A 75 -28.58 -9.53 -13.86
CA TYR A 75 -27.97 -10.46 -12.90
C TYR A 75 -27.72 -11.84 -13.50
N SER A 76 -28.68 -12.38 -14.27
CA SER A 76 -28.56 -13.69 -14.92
C SER A 76 -27.38 -13.72 -15.91
N LEU A 77 -27.15 -12.60 -16.60
CA LEU A 77 -26.05 -12.38 -17.54
C LEU A 77 -24.67 -12.35 -16.86
N LEU A 78 -24.58 -11.91 -15.59
CA LEU A 78 -23.31 -11.87 -14.86
C LEU A 78 -22.87 -13.22 -14.28
N ILE A 79 -23.81 -14.16 -14.09
CA ILE A 79 -23.54 -15.47 -13.47
C ILE A 79 -23.03 -16.51 -14.48
N ASP A 80 -23.29 -16.32 -15.78
CA ASP A 80 -22.92 -17.28 -16.83
C ASP A 80 -21.96 -16.72 -17.91
N PRO A 81 -20.74 -16.25 -17.58
CA PRO A 81 -19.77 -15.85 -18.59
C PRO A 81 -18.71 -16.94 -18.89
N GLU A 82 -18.43 -17.19 -20.18
CA GLU A 82 -17.24 -17.92 -20.62
C GLU A 82 -15.96 -17.14 -20.22
N CYS A 83 -15.15 -17.68 -19.31
CA CYS A 83 -14.07 -16.99 -18.61
C CYS A 83 -12.73 -16.87 -19.39
N ALA A 84 -12.12 -15.68 -19.38
CA ALA A 84 -10.70 -15.45 -19.66
C ALA A 84 -10.06 -14.50 -18.62
N ALA A 85 -8.74 -14.63 -18.38
CA ALA A 85 -8.02 -13.98 -17.27
C ALA A 85 -7.60 -12.52 -17.54
N ILE A 86 -7.56 -11.68 -16.49
CA ILE A 86 -7.07 -10.28 -16.52
C ILE A 86 -6.09 -10.00 -15.37
N GLU A 87 -5.10 -9.16 -15.65
CA GLU A 87 -3.97 -8.73 -14.81
C GLU A 87 -4.38 -7.97 -13.53
N GLN A 88 -3.67 -8.25 -12.43
CA GLN A 88 -3.83 -7.64 -11.10
C GLN A 88 -2.74 -6.59 -10.86
N ASP A 89 -3.02 -5.55 -10.07
CA ASP A 89 -2.02 -4.53 -9.68
C ASP A 89 -0.90 -5.14 -8.83
N ALA A 90 0.35 -4.75 -9.11
CA ALA A 90 1.55 -5.37 -8.54
C ALA A 90 1.59 -5.42 -7.00
N ALA A 91 1.06 -4.40 -6.30
CA ALA A 91 1.03 -4.38 -4.83
C ALA A 91 0.00 -5.37 -4.26
N THR A 92 -1.17 -5.47 -4.89
CA THR A 92 -2.21 -6.42 -4.52
C THR A 92 -1.81 -7.85 -4.89
N GLU A 93 -1.15 -8.06 -6.04
CA GLU A 93 -0.52 -9.34 -6.37
C GLU A 93 0.51 -9.75 -5.31
N LEU A 94 1.36 -8.81 -4.89
CA LEU A 94 2.42 -9.07 -3.92
C LEU A 94 1.87 -9.41 -2.54
N HIS A 95 0.71 -8.88 -2.14
CA HIS A 95 0.06 -9.27 -0.88
C HIS A 95 -0.71 -10.59 -0.98
N LEU A 96 -1.34 -10.88 -2.13
CA LEU A 96 -2.17 -12.08 -2.31
C LEU A 96 -1.35 -13.34 -2.66
N ARG A 97 -0.16 -13.21 -3.27
CA ARG A 97 0.64 -14.36 -3.73
C ARG A 97 1.60 -14.95 -2.68
N SER A 98 1.73 -14.35 -1.50
CA SER A 98 2.78 -14.70 -0.54
C SER A 98 2.24 -15.04 0.85
N GLY A 99 2.21 -16.33 1.19
CA GLY A 99 2.22 -16.83 2.57
C GLY A 99 1.40 -16.05 3.61
N PRO A 100 1.84 -16.00 4.88
CA PRO A 100 1.35 -15.01 5.83
C PRO A 100 1.79 -13.60 5.39
N PRO A 101 0.96 -12.55 5.55
CA PRO A 101 1.31 -11.20 5.14
C PRO A 101 2.57 -10.71 5.88
N THR A 102 3.41 -9.95 5.18
CA THR A 102 4.55 -9.25 5.78
C THR A 102 4.14 -7.85 6.18
N GLU A 103 4.87 -7.21 7.09
CA GLU A 103 4.61 -5.80 7.37
C GLU A 103 4.82 -4.92 6.13
N TYR A 104 5.83 -5.25 5.32
CA TYR A 104 6.07 -4.55 4.06
C TYR A 104 4.86 -4.64 3.12
N SER A 105 4.35 -5.85 2.86
CA SER A 105 3.26 -6.05 1.91
C SER A 105 2.00 -5.32 2.35
N LEU A 106 1.67 -5.39 3.64
CA LEU A 106 0.50 -4.71 4.18
C LEU A 106 0.63 -3.18 4.14
N ARG A 107 1.81 -2.64 4.48
CA ARG A 107 2.11 -1.20 4.39
C ARG A 107 2.04 -0.70 2.96
N ALA A 108 2.67 -1.42 2.04
CA ALA A 108 2.72 -1.06 0.62
C ALA A 108 1.31 -1.00 0.02
N VAL A 109 0.48 -2.01 0.30
CA VAL A 109 -0.92 -2.04 -0.14
C VAL A 109 -1.73 -0.91 0.49
N ALA A 110 -1.56 -0.63 1.78
CA ALA A 110 -2.29 0.46 2.44
C ALA A 110 -1.94 1.83 1.86
N LEU A 111 -0.67 2.09 1.61
CA LEU A 111 -0.22 3.32 0.97
C LEU A 111 -0.68 3.41 -0.48
N ASP A 112 -0.66 2.32 -1.23
CA ASP A 112 -1.24 2.27 -2.59
C ASP A 112 -2.71 2.69 -2.55
N VAL A 113 -3.52 2.03 -1.71
CA VAL A 113 -4.96 2.32 -1.58
C VAL A 113 -5.22 3.80 -1.21
N ILE A 114 -4.43 4.37 -0.30
CA ILE A 114 -4.51 5.78 0.09
C ILE A 114 -4.14 6.70 -1.08
N THR A 115 -3.09 6.37 -1.84
CA THR A 115 -2.49 7.25 -2.85
C THR A 115 -3.05 7.10 -4.25
N ARG A 116 -3.92 6.11 -4.48
CA ARG A 116 -4.66 5.96 -5.74
C ARG A 116 -5.28 7.28 -6.17
N GLY A 117 -5.05 7.62 -7.44
CA GLY A 117 -5.47 8.89 -8.04
C GLY A 117 -4.64 10.11 -7.61
N GLY A 118 -3.43 9.90 -7.07
CA GLY A 118 -2.54 10.98 -6.63
C GLY A 118 -2.96 11.64 -5.31
N ALA A 119 -3.87 11.00 -4.55
CA ALA A 119 -4.34 11.53 -3.28
C ALA A 119 -3.23 11.47 -2.21
N THR A 120 -3.14 12.51 -1.39
CA THR A 120 -2.30 12.50 -0.17
C THR A 120 -3.15 12.47 1.10
N ARG A 121 -4.47 12.50 0.94
CA ARG A 121 -5.47 12.57 2.00
C ARG A 121 -6.75 11.88 1.57
N ILE A 122 -7.33 11.08 2.46
CA ILE A 122 -8.53 10.29 2.22
C ILE A 122 -9.40 10.23 3.49
N SER A 123 -10.71 10.10 3.32
CA SER A 123 -11.60 9.82 4.46
C SER A 123 -11.53 8.35 4.86
N LEU A 124 -11.78 8.03 6.13
CA LEU A 124 -11.81 6.62 6.58
C LEU A 124 -12.89 5.80 5.84
N LYS A 125 -14.03 6.44 5.50
CA LYS A 125 -15.10 5.84 4.70
C LYS A 125 -14.58 5.44 3.32
N GLU A 126 -13.95 6.38 2.63
CA GLU A 126 -13.38 6.16 1.30
C GLU A 126 -12.22 5.15 1.33
N LEU A 127 -11.37 5.16 2.38
CA LEU A 127 -10.34 4.13 2.56
C LEU A 127 -10.97 2.74 2.68
N THR A 128 -12.03 2.60 3.48
CA THR A 128 -12.73 1.32 3.68
C THR A 128 -13.34 0.82 2.36
N GLU A 129 -13.93 1.73 1.59
CA GLU A 129 -14.47 1.43 0.27
C GLU A 129 -13.37 0.95 -0.69
N ARG A 130 -12.26 1.70 -0.83
CA ARG A 130 -11.15 1.32 -1.72
C ARG A 130 -10.46 0.03 -1.27
N TRP A 131 -10.38 -0.22 0.03
CA TRP A 131 -9.82 -1.45 0.60
C TRP A 131 -10.67 -2.67 0.24
N ALA A 132 -11.99 -2.56 0.39
CA ALA A 132 -12.94 -3.62 0.04
C ALA A 132 -12.91 -3.94 -1.47
N ILE A 133 -12.87 -2.88 -2.32
CA ILE A 133 -12.73 -3.02 -3.78
C ILE A 133 -11.45 -3.80 -4.16
N SER A 134 -10.39 -3.67 -3.37
CA SER A 134 -9.13 -4.37 -3.61
C SER A 134 -9.17 -5.86 -3.21
N GLY A 135 -10.31 -6.38 -2.74
CA GLY A 135 -10.48 -7.77 -2.31
C GLY A 135 -9.77 -8.11 -1.00
N LEU A 136 -9.38 -7.11 -0.21
CA LEU A 136 -8.57 -7.27 1.00
C LEU A 136 -9.45 -7.48 2.24
N ARG A 137 -8.93 -8.19 3.25
CA ARG A 137 -9.72 -8.53 4.44
C ARG A 137 -9.91 -7.32 5.35
N ALA A 138 -11.10 -7.16 5.93
CA ALA A 138 -11.38 -6.05 6.85
C ALA A 138 -10.49 -6.06 8.11
N GLY A 139 -10.10 -7.26 8.59
CA GLY A 139 -9.16 -7.38 9.71
C GLY A 139 -7.77 -6.81 9.38
N GLU A 140 -7.33 -6.95 8.12
CA GLU A 140 -6.04 -6.44 7.64
C GLU A 140 -6.04 -4.92 7.49
N LEU A 141 -7.21 -4.29 7.24
CA LEU A 141 -7.32 -2.83 7.19
C LEU A 141 -6.97 -2.20 8.55
N ARG A 142 -7.42 -2.82 9.64
CA ARG A 142 -7.09 -2.35 10.98
C ARG A 142 -5.60 -2.48 11.26
N ASP A 143 -5.05 -3.67 10.98
CA ASP A 143 -3.64 -3.96 11.15
C ASP A 143 -2.78 -2.98 10.29
N ALA A 144 -3.24 -2.63 9.09
CA ALA A 144 -2.61 -1.66 8.21
C ALA A 144 -2.65 -0.22 8.77
N ILE A 145 -3.79 0.20 9.31
CA ILE A 145 -3.94 1.53 9.93
C ILE A 145 -2.99 1.67 11.12
N ASP A 146 -2.97 0.66 12.00
CA ASP A 146 -2.09 0.63 13.17
C ASP A 146 -0.62 0.65 12.73
N LEU A 147 -0.27 -0.09 11.66
CA LEU A 147 1.05 -0.11 11.06
C LEU A 147 1.48 1.27 10.51
N LEU A 148 0.63 1.94 9.71
CA LEU A 148 0.93 3.27 9.16
C LEU A 148 1.07 4.32 10.26
N GLN A 149 0.30 4.17 11.34
CA GLN A 149 0.39 5.02 12.51
C GLN A 149 1.70 4.80 13.28
N ARG A 150 2.05 3.54 13.53
CA ARG A 150 3.27 3.11 14.20
C ARG A 150 4.51 3.61 13.46
N ASP A 151 4.53 3.43 12.15
CA ASP A 151 5.67 3.76 11.30
C ASP A 151 5.74 5.26 10.94
N SER A 152 4.86 6.09 11.54
CA SER A 152 4.76 7.54 11.31
C SER A 152 4.51 7.94 9.85
N LEU A 153 3.94 7.05 9.02
CA LEU A 153 3.69 7.28 7.59
C LEU A 153 2.35 7.97 7.33
N ALA A 154 1.41 7.86 8.27
CA ALA A 154 0.12 8.54 8.19
C ALA A 154 -0.19 9.33 9.47
N SER A 155 -0.87 10.44 9.28
CA SER A 155 -1.47 11.25 10.33
C SER A 155 -2.98 11.09 10.28
N PHE A 156 -3.59 10.99 11.45
CA PHE A 156 -5.01 10.76 11.61
C PHE A 156 -5.59 11.96 12.33
N THR A 157 -6.57 12.60 11.69
CA THR A 157 -7.12 13.89 12.15
C THR A 157 -8.64 13.88 12.16
N GLY A 158 -9.20 14.82 12.93
CA GLY A 158 -10.63 15.00 13.10
C GLY A 158 -11.23 14.12 14.22
N LEU A 159 -12.48 14.42 14.56
CA LEU A 159 -13.22 13.67 15.59
C LEU A 159 -13.29 12.19 15.18
N ARG A 160 -12.82 11.29 16.04
CA ARG A 160 -12.75 9.83 15.78
C ARG A 160 -11.88 9.44 14.56
N MET A 161 -10.82 10.19 14.25
CA MET A 161 -9.82 9.80 13.24
C MET A 161 -10.42 9.61 11.83
N ARG A 162 -11.43 10.42 11.47
CA ARG A 162 -12.18 10.27 10.21
C ARG A 162 -11.37 10.60 8.96
N THR A 163 -10.24 11.28 9.09
CA THR A 163 -9.39 11.65 7.97
C THR A 163 -7.99 11.09 8.19
N ILE A 164 -7.46 10.50 7.12
CA ILE A 164 -6.10 9.97 7.04
C ILE A 164 -5.35 10.83 6.03
N SER A 165 -4.20 11.37 6.41
CA SER A 165 -3.33 12.13 5.51
C SER A 165 -1.91 11.58 5.61
N LEU A 166 -1.24 11.40 4.48
CA LEU A 166 0.16 11.01 4.49
C LEU A 166 0.97 12.06 5.25
N SER A 167 1.80 11.58 6.17
CA SER A 167 2.80 12.43 6.82
C SER A 167 3.89 12.82 5.80
N ARG A 168 4.81 13.69 6.21
CA ARG A 168 6.01 13.98 5.42
C ARG A 168 6.81 12.70 5.13
N ASP A 169 6.93 11.82 6.11
CA ASP A 169 7.62 10.54 6.00
C ASP A 169 6.86 9.61 5.04
N GLY A 170 5.53 9.54 5.13
CA GLY A 170 4.69 8.76 4.22
C GLY A 170 4.80 9.21 2.77
N GLN A 171 4.79 10.52 2.53
CA GLN A 171 4.97 11.07 1.17
C GLN A 171 6.36 10.73 0.62
N ALA A 172 7.41 10.90 1.42
CA ALA A 172 8.78 10.55 1.02
C ALA A 172 8.94 9.04 0.77
N TYR A 173 8.29 8.21 1.59
CA TYR A 173 8.30 6.76 1.44
C TYR A 173 7.63 6.32 0.13
N VAL A 174 6.46 6.89 -0.20
CA VAL A 174 5.72 6.58 -1.44
C VAL A 174 6.48 7.07 -2.67
N ALA A 175 7.04 8.28 -2.63
CA ALA A 175 7.82 8.84 -3.74
C ALA A 175 9.22 8.19 -3.90
N GLY A 176 9.67 7.44 -2.88
CA GLY A 176 10.97 6.80 -2.85
C GLY A 176 11.11 5.64 -3.83
N ARG A 177 12.36 5.21 -4.03
CA ARG A 177 12.72 4.11 -4.93
C ARG A 177 12.06 2.79 -4.49
N PRO A 178 11.35 2.05 -5.35
CA PRO A 178 10.80 0.76 -4.98
C PRO A 178 11.90 -0.25 -4.64
N PRO A 179 11.78 -1.03 -3.54
CA PRO A 179 12.76 -2.05 -3.17
C PRO A 179 12.81 -3.18 -4.22
N PRO A 180 13.98 -3.82 -4.44
CA PRO A 180 14.08 -4.98 -5.31
C PRO A 180 13.44 -6.21 -4.64
N ALA A 181 12.91 -7.14 -5.43
CA ALA A 181 12.23 -8.33 -4.93
C ALA A 181 13.07 -9.14 -3.91
N ASP A 182 14.38 -9.21 -4.11
CA ASP A 182 15.31 -9.90 -3.20
C ASP A 182 15.34 -9.26 -1.79
N LEU A 183 15.23 -7.94 -1.71
CA LEU A 183 15.09 -7.24 -0.42
C LEU A 183 13.72 -7.51 0.21
N LEU A 184 12.67 -7.58 -0.61
CA LEU A 184 11.31 -7.86 -0.14
C LEU A 184 11.16 -9.30 0.39
N ALA A 185 11.88 -10.25 -0.19
CA ALA A 185 11.90 -11.64 0.27
C ALA A 185 12.47 -11.79 1.70
N MET A 186 13.21 -10.78 2.18
CA MET A 186 13.76 -10.72 3.54
C MET A 186 12.84 -9.98 4.52
N ALA A 187 11.65 -9.53 4.10
CA ALA A 187 10.71 -8.84 4.96
C ALA A 187 10.17 -9.79 6.05
N PRO A 188 10.16 -9.36 7.32
CA PRO A 188 9.60 -10.17 8.40
C PRO A 188 8.08 -10.32 8.24
N ALA A 189 7.57 -11.47 8.67
CA ALA A 189 6.14 -11.71 8.76
C ALA A 189 5.48 -10.73 9.74
N LEU A 190 4.25 -10.31 9.44
CA LEU A 190 3.44 -9.48 10.31
C LEU A 190 3.13 -10.23 11.61
N ARG A 191 3.46 -9.62 12.75
CA ARG A 191 3.02 -10.06 14.08
C ARG A 191 2.16 -8.98 14.70
N ARG A 192 0.93 -9.34 15.11
CA ARG A 192 -0.02 -8.36 15.69
C ARG A 192 0.48 -7.72 16.98
N GLU A 193 1.33 -8.43 17.70
CA GLU A 193 1.99 -7.96 18.93
C GLU A 193 2.80 -6.68 18.67
N ASP A 194 3.48 -6.65 17.52
CA ASP A 194 4.42 -5.60 17.12
C ASP A 194 3.71 -4.32 16.64
N LEU A 195 2.40 -4.38 16.34
CA LEU A 195 1.61 -3.22 15.90
C LEU A 195 1.43 -2.19 17.01
N ASN A 196 1.50 -2.62 18.26
CA ASN A 196 1.37 -1.76 19.43
C ASN A 196 2.69 -1.11 19.86
N ALA A 197 3.81 -1.43 19.20
CA ALA A 197 5.08 -0.81 19.49
C ALA A 197 4.98 0.71 19.27
N SER A 198 5.83 1.47 19.94
CA SER A 198 5.70 2.93 19.86
C SER A 198 6.18 3.48 18.51
N ARG A 199 5.81 4.72 18.26
CA ARG A 199 6.16 5.38 17.00
C ARG A 199 7.63 5.78 16.98
N VAL A 200 8.28 5.55 15.84
CA VAL A 200 9.63 6.06 15.56
C VAL A 200 9.60 6.70 14.19
N ASP A 201 10.19 7.88 14.06
CA ASP A 201 10.26 8.58 12.78
C ASP A 201 11.29 7.94 11.83
N SER A 202 11.10 8.15 10.53
CA SER A 202 11.93 7.51 9.50
C SER A 202 13.37 7.99 9.55
N LYS A 203 13.62 9.23 9.98
CA LYS A 203 14.96 9.81 10.08
C LYS A 203 15.78 9.10 11.17
N THR A 204 15.18 8.84 12.32
CA THR A 204 15.77 8.09 13.43
C THR A 204 16.14 6.67 12.98
N LEU A 205 15.25 5.99 12.28
CA LEU A 205 15.52 4.66 11.72
C LEU A 205 16.64 4.69 10.67
N CYS A 206 16.62 5.64 9.74
CA CYS A 206 17.67 5.77 8.72
C CYS A 206 19.03 6.09 9.33
N LEU A 207 19.10 6.92 10.40
CA LEU A 207 20.34 7.20 11.12
C LEU A 207 20.93 5.92 11.74
N LEU A 208 20.10 5.08 12.36
CA LEU A 208 20.52 3.79 12.92
C LEU A 208 21.09 2.87 11.85
N ALA A 209 20.34 2.66 10.75
CA ALA A 209 20.76 1.78 9.67
C ALA A 209 22.03 2.30 8.95
N ALA A 210 22.13 3.62 8.71
CA ALA A 210 23.31 4.20 8.09
C ALA A 210 24.55 4.04 8.98
N HIS A 211 24.40 4.21 10.30
CA HIS A 211 25.47 4.04 11.27
C HIS A 211 25.97 2.59 11.33
N THR A 212 25.07 1.60 11.30
CA THR A 212 25.45 0.19 11.32
C THR A 212 26.15 -0.24 10.04
N VAL A 213 25.75 0.27 8.87
CA VAL A 213 26.44 0.02 7.60
C VAL A 213 27.83 0.67 7.57
N GLU A 214 27.98 1.92 8.06
CA GLU A 214 29.29 2.61 8.07
C GLU A 214 30.33 1.93 8.99
N ASN A 215 29.89 1.39 10.13
CA ASN A 215 30.77 0.80 11.14
C ASN A 215 31.19 -0.65 10.84
N THR A 216 30.85 -1.20 9.67
CA THR A 216 31.36 -2.51 9.25
C THR A 216 32.75 -2.36 8.66
N GLU A 217 33.69 -3.13 9.19
CA GLU A 217 35.13 -2.97 9.02
C GLU A 217 35.56 -2.78 7.55
N GLY A 218 35.88 -1.54 7.19
CA GLY A 218 36.81 -1.18 6.12
C GLY A 218 36.40 -1.44 4.66
N ARG A 219 35.24 -2.05 4.36
CA ARG A 219 34.90 -2.46 2.98
C ARG A 219 33.86 -1.61 2.25
N GLY A 220 33.24 -0.62 2.91
CA GLY A 220 32.22 0.23 2.27
C GLY A 220 30.96 -0.54 1.81
N SER A 221 30.83 -1.80 2.22
CA SER A 221 29.74 -2.73 1.92
C SER A 221 29.49 -3.63 3.13
N THR A 222 28.22 -3.82 3.50
CA THR A 222 27.83 -4.65 4.65
C THR A 222 26.73 -5.61 4.23
N SER A 223 26.79 -6.89 4.63
CA SER A 223 25.69 -7.81 4.33
C SER A 223 24.40 -7.39 5.05
N PHE A 224 23.24 -7.62 4.44
CA PHE A 224 21.94 -7.35 5.08
C PHE A 224 21.82 -8.04 6.45
N GLY A 225 22.19 -9.32 6.52
CA GLY A 225 22.15 -10.09 7.77
C GLY A 225 23.02 -9.50 8.88
N GLU A 226 24.19 -8.95 8.54
CA GLU A 226 25.05 -8.28 9.51
C GLU A 226 24.44 -6.96 10.01
N VAL A 227 23.79 -6.18 9.13
CA VAL A 227 23.07 -4.96 9.54
C VAL A 227 21.95 -5.30 10.52
N ILE A 228 21.13 -6.31 10.20
CA ILE A 228 20.05 -6.76 11.09
C ILE A 228 20.62 -7.26 12.42
N TYR A 229 21.67 -8.09 12.39
CA TYR A 229 22.32 -8.58 13.61
C TYR A 229 22.81 -7.45 14.51
N ARG A 230 23.48 -6.43 13.96
CA ARG A 230 23.98 -5.28 14.71
C ARG A 230 22.85 -4.42 15.28
N LEU A 231 21.77 -4.21 14.53
CA LEU A 231 20.58 -3.53 15.04
C LEU A 231 19.93 -4.35 16.18
N GLY A 232 19.92 -5.68 16.07
CA GLY A 232 19.50 -6.58 17.14
C GLY A 232 20.34 -6.47 18.41
N GLN A 233 21.67 -6.29 18.30
CA GLN A 233 22.54 -6.02 19.45
C GLN A 233 22.19 -4.71 20.17
N LEU A 234 21.61 -3.75 19.43
CA LEU A 234 21.07 -2.51 19.99
C LEU A 234 19.64 -2.66 20.51
N LYS A 235 19.12 -3.89 20.62
CA LYS A 235 17.75 -4.21 21.02
C LYS A 235 16.67 -3.64 20.10
N ILE A 236 17.00 -3.38 18.83
CA ILE A 236 16.01 -2.98 17.83
C ILE A 236 15.32 -4.25 17.31
N PRO A 237 13.97 -4.35 17.39
CA PRO A 237 13.25 -5.50 16.86
C PRO A 237 13.41 -5.67 15.34
N ASP A 238 13.32 -6.90 14.85
CA ASP A 238 13.53 -7.26 13.44
C ASP A 238 12.64 -6.45 12.48
N PHE A 239 11.39 -6.21 12.85
CA PHE A 239 10.46 -5.42 12.03
C PHE A 239 10.92 -3.96 11.85
N ARG A 240 11.45 -3.34 12.91
CA ARG A 240 12.02 -1.98 12.87
C ARG A 240 13.34 -1.96 12.12
N ALA A 241 14.16 -3.00 12.30
CA ALA A 241 15.43 -3.13 11.62
C ALA A 241 15.21 -3.24 10.10
N PHE A 242 14.24 -4.04 9.67
CA PHE A 242 13.84 -4.13 8.27
C PHE A 242 13.33 -2.77 7.75
N LEU A 243 12.37 -2.14 8.44
CA LEU A 243 11.85 -0.82 8.04
C LEU A 243 12.96 0.24 7.94
N ALA A 244 13.97 0.19 8.82
CA ALA A 244 15.10 1.10 8.78
C ALA A 244 15.94 0.93 7.51
N VAL A 245 16.30 -0.31 7.16
CA VAL A 245 17.04 -0.63 5.93
C VAL A 245 16.20 -0.28 4.70
N GLU A 246 14.92 -0.62 4.73
CA GLU A 246 13.99 -0.34 3.65
C GLU A 246 13.87 1.16 3.39
N SER A 247 13.67 1.95 4.45
CA SER A 247 13.59 3.42 4.36
C SER A 247 14.90 4.02 3.86
N LEU A 248 16.04 3.50 4.35
CA LEU A 248 17.36 3.92 3.90
C LEU A 248 17.55 3.70 2.40
N TYR A 249 17.07 2.56 1.88
CA TYR A 249 17.12 2.24 0.45
C TYR A 249 16.15 3.11 -0.36
N ARG A 250 14.88 3.19 0.08
CA ARG A 250 13.83 3.99 -0.59
C ARG A 250 14.24 5.45 -0.75
N LEU A 251 14.89 6.03 0.25
CA LEU A 251 15.37 7.41 0.26
C LEU A 251 16.74 7.61 -0.44
N GLY A 252 17.31 6.56 -1.06
CA GLY A 252 18.54 6.65 -1.84
C GLY A 252 19.81 6.83 -1.01
N HIS A 253 19.79 6.44 0.26
CA HIS A 253 20.96 6.50 1.13
C HIS A 253 21.83 5.25 1.05
N VAL A 254 21.27 4.15 0.51
CA VAL A 254 21.98 2.89 0.34
C VAL A 254 21.58 2.23 -0.98
N ASP A 255 22.54 1.60 -1.63
CA ASP A 255 22.31 0.68 -2.75
C ASP A 255 22.38 -0.76 -2.26
N PHE A 256 21.53 -1.61 -2.85
CA PHE A 256 21.45 -3.03 -2.52
C PHE A 256 21.99 -3.87 -3.69
N ALA A 257 23.09 -4.58 -3.44
CA ALA A 257 23.68 -5.54 -4.36
C ALA A 257 22.97 -6.89 -4.21
N ARG A 258 22.32 -7.34 -5.30
CA ARG A 258 21.42 -8.51 -5.28
C ARG A 258 22.16 -9.84 -5.19
N ASP A 259 23.34 -9.92 -5.79
CA ASP A 259 24.20 -11.10 -5.82
C ASP A 259 24.79 -11.45 -4.45
N THR A 260 25.14 -10.43 -3.67
CA THR A 260 25.79 -10.59 -2.35
C THR A 260 24.86 -10.26 -1.19
N HIS A 261 23.63 -9.82 -1.45
CA HIS A 261 22.72 -9.23 -0.47
C HIS A 261 23.40 -8.19 0.42
N SER A 262 24.27 -7.35 -0.19
CA SER A 262 25.02 -6.32 0.53
C SER A 262 24.49 -4.92 0.29
N LEU A 263 24.68 -4.08 1.31
CA LEU A 263 24.27 -2.70 1.41
C LEU A 263 25.50 -1.80 1.25
N HIS A 264 25.42 -0.85 0.33
CA HIS A 264 26.50 0.10 0.01
C HIS A 264 26.02 1.53 0.23
N LEU A 265 26.67 2.28 1.13
CA LEU A 265 26.26 3.67 1.38
C LEU A 265 26.55 4.54 0.16
N THR A 266 25.52 5.25 -0.29
CA THR A 266 25.69 6.36 -1.24
C THR A 266 26.38 7.53 -0.55
N ASP A 267 26.76 8.57 -1.31
CA ASP A 267 27.35 9.76 -0.69
C ASP A 267 26.38 10.47 0.26
N SER A 268 25.08 10.40 -0.01
CA SER A 268 24.06 10.86 0.92
C SER A 268 24.02 9.99 2.19
N GLY A 269 24.10 8.67 2.05
CA GLY A 269 24.16 7.74 3.18
C GLY A 269 25.40 7.94 4.06
N LYS A 270 26.56 8.18 3.46
CA LYS A 270 27.81 8.50 4.19
C LYS A 270 27.66 9.79 4.99
N LYS A 271 27.03 10.84 4.43
CA LYS A 271 26.74 12.08 5.17
C LYS A 271 25.81 11.81 6.35
N LEU A 272 24.77 11.00 6.14
CA LEU A 272 23.83 10.61 7.19
C LEU A 272 24.53 9.82 8.32
N ALA A 273 25.37 8.84 7.98
CA ALA A 273 26.12 8.03 8.94
C ALA A 273 27.10 8.87 9.79
N ARG A 274 27.81 9.82 9.15
CA ARG A 274 28.67 10.78 9.86
C ARG A 274 27.88 11.66 10.83
N ALA A 275 26.69 12.10 10.44
CA ALA A 275 25.80 12.88 11.30
C ALA A 275 25.28 12.07 12.49
N ALA A 276 25.27 10.73 12.38
CA ALA A 276 24.88 9.83 13.45
C ALA A 276 26.00 9.61 14.50
N ARG A 277 27.24 10.06 14.28
CA ARG A 277 28.36 9.81 15.22
C ARG A 277 28.21 10.59 16.53
N GLY A 278 28.53 9.96 17.66
CA GLY A 278 28.61 10.61 18.99
C GLY A 278 27.34 10.49 19.85
N ARG A 279 27.04 11.51 20.69
CA ARG A 279 25.88 11.50 21.62
C ARG A 279 24.52 11.38 20.91
N ALA A 280 24.45 11.73 19.64
CA ALA A 280 23.25 11.60 18.82
C ALA A 280 22.81 10.14 18.67
N ILE A 281 23.73 9.17 18.45
CA ILE A 281 23.33 7.76 18.31
C ILE A 281 22.79 7.18 19.62
N GLN A 282 23.37 7.53 20.76
CA GLN A 282 22.91 7.03 22.06
C GLN A 282 21.50 7.54 22.39
N TRP A 283 21.19 8.78 22.01
CA TRP A 283 19.84 9.34 22.12
C TRP A 283 18.86 8.68 21.14
N VAL A 284 19.27 8.48 19.89
CA VAL A 284 18.49 7.77 18.85
C VAL A 284 18.20 6.31 19.26
N ILE A 285 19.19 5.60 19.79
CA ILE A 285 19.03 4.25 20.36
C ILE A 285 18.05 4.30 21.53
N GLY A 286 18.20 5.28 22.44
CA GLY A 286 17.26 5.49 23.53
C GLY A 286 15.81 5.64 23.04
N GLN A 287 15.57 6.47 22.01
CA GLN A 287 14.23 6.64 21.42
C GLN A 287 13.70 5.36 20.76
N ALA A 288 14.57 4.60 20.10
CA ALA A 288 14.18 3.38 19.40
C ALA A 288 14.07 2.15 20.31
N VAL A 289 14.63 2.18 21.53
CA VAL A 289 14.60 1.07 22.51
C VAL A 289 13.61 1.31 23.65
N GLN A 290 13.55 2.51 24.24
CA GLN A 290 12.70 2.81 25.42
C GLN A 290 11.18 2.75 25.12
N GLN A 291 10.81 2.49 23.88
CA GLN A 291 9.43 2.55 23.43
C GLN A 291 9.01 1.26 22.68
N SER A 292 9.70 0.16 22.97
CA SER A 292 9.39 -1.21 22.50
C SER A 292 8.76 -2.00 23.64
#